data_AF-A0A3Q7I1V5-F1
#
_entry.id   AF-A0A3Q7I1V5-F1
#
_cell.length_a   1.000
_cell.length_b   1.000
_cell.length_c   1.000
_cell.angle_alpha   90.00
_cell.angle_beta   90.00
_cell.angle_gamma   90.00
#
_symmetry.space_group_name_H-M   'P 1'
#
loop_
_entity.id
_entity.type
_entity.pdbx_description
1 polymer ?
#
loop_
_entity_poly.entity_id
_entity_poly.type
_entity_poly.pdbx_seq_one_letter_code
_entity_poly.pdbx_strand_id
1 'polypeptide(L)'
;MILESICDLEFPDTSHFHLGRGFHSVLRQIKEEWGTSCRFLEFDIRKCFQTIDRHRLIPIFKEEIDDPKLFYPINKVFSAG
;
A
#
# COMPACT_ATOMS: atom_id res chain seq x y z
N MET A 1 -8.35 6.39 10.44
CA MET A 1 -8.79 5.01 10.80
C MET A 1 -7.53 4.21 11.16
N ILE A 2 -7.56 3.22 12.07
CA ILE A 2 -6.34 2.57 12.62
C ILE A 2 -5.35 2.09 11.54
N LEU A 3 -5.87 1.57 10.42
CA LEU A 3 -5.04 1.12 9.30
C LEU A 3 -4.30 2.27 8.61
N GLU A 4 -4.93 3.44 8.47
CA GLU A 4 -4.31 4.63 7.86
C GLU A 4 -3.15 5.13 8.73
N SER A 5 -3.29 5.12 10.06
CA SER A 5 -2.19 5.52 10.95
C SER A 5 -1.02 4.53 10.92
N ILE A 6 -1.28 3.23 10.72
CA ILE A 6 -0.20 2.24 10.55
C ILE A 6 0.51 2.47 9.22
N CYS A 7 -0.23 2.65 8.12
CA CYS A 7 0.35 2.94 6.81
C CYS A 7 1.17 4.23 6.81
N ASP A 8 0.66 5.31 7.41
CA ASP A 8 1.36 6.60 7.44
C ASP A 8 2.66 6.55 8.28
N LEU A 9 2.74 5.69 9.31
CA LEU A 9 3.93 5.55 10.14
C LEU A 9 4.98 4.63 9.53
N GLU A 10 4.55 3.49 8.96
CA GLU A 10 5.46 2.42 8.54
C GLU A 10 5.87 2.52 7.06
N PHE A 11 5.07 3.18 6.22
CA PHE A 11 5.38 3.22 4.79
C PHE A 11 6.47 4.26 4.49
N PRO A 12 7.40 3.95 3.56
CA PRO A 12 8.41 4.91 3.14
C PRO A 12 7.74 6.14 2.50
N ASP A 13 8.37 7.31 2.60
CA ASP A 13 7.87 8.58 2.03
C ASP A 13 7.57 8.50 0.53
N THR A 14 8.22 7.57 -0.18
CA THR A 14 7.98 7.32 -1.61
C THR A 14 6.65 6.63 -1.89
N SER A 15 5.99 6.05 -0.88
CA SER A 15 4.70 5.35 -1.01
C SER A 15 3.56 6.31 -1.33
N HIS A 16 2.64 5.89 -2.21
CA HIS A 16 1.46 6.70 -2.57
C HIS A 16 0.42 6.75 -1.42
N PHE A 17 0.44 5.80 -0.49
CA PHE A 17 -0.64 5.61 0.49
C PHE A 17 -0.60 6.53 1.72
N HIS A 18 0.23 7.58 1.67
CA HIS A 18 0.34 8.56 2.74
C HIS A 18 -0.79 9.59 2.70
N LEU A 19 -1.31 9.98 3.86
CA LEU A 19 -2.27 11.08 3.97
C LEU A 19 -1.68 12.37 3.35
N GLY A 20 -2.45 12.98 2.44
CA GLY A 20 -2.04 14.20 1.74
C GLY A 20 -1.07 13.96 0.55
N ARG A 21 -0.69 12.71 0.27
CA ARG A 21 0.07 12.34 -0.92
C ARG A 21 -0.87 11.78 -1.99
N GLY A 22 -0.76 12.30 -3.20
CA GLY A 22 -1.59 11.89 -4.32
C GLY A 22 -0.78 11.82 -5.61
N PHE A 23 -1.39 11.34 -6.68
CA PHE A 23 -0.71 11.09 -7.95
C PHE A 23 0.16 12.27 -8.44
N HIS A 24 -0.35 13.51 -8.36
CA HIS A 24 0.40 14.70 -8.78
C HIS A 24 1.61 15.01 -7.89
N SER A 25 1.55 14.74 -6.58
CA SER A 25 2.71 14.95 -5.71
C SER A 25 3.80 13.91 -5.97
N VAL A 26 3.41 12.66 -6.28
CA VAL A 26 4.35 11.60 -6.70
C VAL A 26 5.07 11.97 -8.01
N LEU A 27 4.31 12.38 -9.03
CA LEU A 27 4.90 12.76 -10.33
C LEU A 27 5.83 13.98 -10.21
N ARG A 28 5.46 14.95 -9.37
CA ARG A 28 6.32 16.11 -9.10
C ARG A 28 7.63 15.66 -8.46
N GLN A 29 7.59 14.77 -7.47
CA GLN A 29 8.79 14.25 -6.82
C GLN A 29 9.71 13.53 -7.81
N ILE A 30 9.17 12.65 -8.65
CA ILE A 30 9.95 11.95 -9.68
C ILE A 30 10.63 12.96 -10.61
N LYS A 31 9.92 14.01 -11.03
CA LYS A 31 10.47 15.06 -11.89
C LYS A 31 11.58 15.86 -11.20
N GLU A 32 11.39 16.24 -9.95
CA GLU A 32 12.30 17.12 -9.20
C GLU A 32 13.56 16.37 -8.72
N GLU A 33 13.40 15.16 -8.20
CA GLU A 33 14.51 14.39 -7.63
C GLU A 33 15.26 13.57 -8.69
N TRP A 34 14.56 13.06 -9.73
CA TRP A 34 15.12 12.09 -10.69
C TRP A 34 15.21 12.67 -12.11
N GLY A 35 15.07 13.99 -12.27
CA GLY A 35 15.00 14.66 -13.57
C GLY A 35 16.23 14.53 -14.47
N THR A 36 17.38 14.08 -13.94
CA THR A 36 18.61 13.78 -14.70
C THR A 36 18.71 12.32 -15.13
N SER A 37 17.88 11.43 -14.59
CA SER A 37 17.85 10.01 -14.94
C SER A 37 17.23 9.83 -16.33
N CYS A 38 18.00 9.27 -17.26
CA CYS A 38 17.54 9.06 -18.63
C CYS A 38 16.77 7.75 -18.84
N ARG A 39 16.68 6.89 -17.82
CA ARG A 39 16.06 5.57 -17.89
C ARG A 39 15.22 5.31 -16.66
N PHE A 40 13.97 4.93 -16.88
CA PHE A 40 13.02 4.51 -15.86
C PHE A 40 12.65 3.05 -16.09
N LEU A 41 12.35 2.36 -15.00
CA LEU A 41 11.87 0.99 -15.03
C LEU A 41 10.48 0.97 -14.41
N GLU A 42 9.48 0.78 -15.25
CA GLU A 42 8.09 0.72 -14.85
C GLU A 42 7.66 -0.73 -14.62
N PHE A 43 7.02 -0.98 -13.48
CA PHE A 43 6.46 -2.27 -13.14
C PHE A 43 5.02 -2.10 -12.66
N ASP A 44 4.18 -3.07 -13.01
CA ASP A 44 2.80 -3.14 -12.55
C ASP A 44 2.47 -4.57 -12.10
N ILE A 45 1.63 -4.66 -11.07
CA ILE A 45 1.11 -5.93 -10.56
C ILE A 45 -0.30 -6.12 -11.11
N ARG A 46 -0.42 -6.95 -12.15
CA ARG A 46 -1.71 -7.25 -12.76
C ARG A 46 -2.65 -7.87 -11.73
N LYS A 47 -3.87 -7.32 -11.65
CA LYS A 47 -4.97 -7.87 -10.84
C LYS A 47 -4.59 -8.09 -9.36
N CYS A 48 -3.79 -7.18 -8.79
CA CYS A 48 -3.26 -7.28 -7.42
C CYS A 48 -4.32 -7.77 -6.41
N PHE A 49 -5.49 -7.14 -6.33
CA PHE A 49 -6.55 -7.53 -5.38
C PHE A 49 -7.20 -8.89 -5.65
N GLN A 50 -7.24 -9.36 -6.90
CA GLN A 50 -7.83 -10.65 -7.24
C GLN A 50 -6.83 -11.80 -7.10
N THR A 51 -5.54 -11.55 -7.31
CA THR A 51 -4.49 -12.59 -7.31
C THR A 51 -3.67 -12.63 -6.02
N ILE A 52 -3.87 -11.69 -5.10
CA ILE A 52 -3.13 -11.66 -3.84
C ILE A 52 -3.42 -12.91 -2.99
N ASP A 53 -2.35 -13.56 -2.54
CA ASP A 53 -2.43 -14.73 -1.68
C ASP A 53 -2.83 -14.30 -0.26
N ARG A 54 -4.09 -14.54 0.09
CA ARG A 54 -4.68 -14.20 1.39
C ARG A 54 -4.01 -14.96 2.54
N HIS A 55 -3.52 -16.17 2.29
CA HIS A 55 -2.83 -16.96 3.29
C HIS A 55 -1.45 -16.39 3.62
N ARG A 56 -0.86 -15.60 2.72
CA ARG A 56 0.37 -14.82 2.98
C ARG A 56 0.09 -13.45 3.55
N LEU A 57 -0.96 -12.78 3.07
CA LEU A 57 -1.28 -11.41 3.48
C LEU A 57 -1.80 -11.32 4.94
N ILE A 58 -2.65 -12.25 5.36
CA ILE A 58 -3.24 -12.22 6.71
C ILE A 58 -2.17 -12.35 7.82
N PRO A 59 -1.20 -13.28 7.74
CA PRO A 59 -0.11 -13.34 8.69
C PRO A 59 0.70 -12.04 8.78
N ILE A 60 1.01 -11.40 7.65
CA ILE A 60 1.76 -10.11 7.63
C ILE A 60 0.99 -9.04 8.40
N PHE A 61 -0.33 -8.93 8.21
CA PHE A 61 -1.13 -8.00 8.98
C PHE A 61 -1.20 -8.33 10.48
N LYS A 62 -1.05 -9.60 10.87
CA LYS A 62 -1.01 -10.00 12.29
C LYS A 62 0.31 -9.67 12.98
N GLU A 63 1.37 -9.38 12.22
CA GLU A 63 2.64 -8.89 12.79
C GLU A 63 2.47 -7.48 13.35
N GLU A 64 1.66 -6.65 12.70
CA GLU A 64 1.46 -5.24 13.07
C GLU A 64 0.14 -4.96 13.79
N ILE A 65 -0.87 -5.83 13.62
CA ILE A 65 -2.22 -5.63 14.16
C ILE A 65 -2.55 -6.74 15.17
N ASP A 66 -2.51 -6.37 16.45
CA ASP A 66 -2.84 -7.29 17.55
C ASP A 66 -4.35 -7.52 17.73
N ASP A 67 -5.21 -6.57 17.31
CA ASP A 67 -6.65 -6.69 17.55
C ASP A 67 -7.32 -7.68 16.59
N PRO A 68 -7.76 -8.86 17.07
CA PRO A 68 -8.41 -9.86 16.22
C PRO A 68 -9.73 -9.36 15.61
N LYS A 69 -10.37 -8.34 16.18
CA LYS A 69 -11.64 -7.78 15.69
C LYS A 69 -11.48 -7.08 14.34
N LEU A 70 -10.30 -6.56 14.02
CA LEU A 70 -10.02 -5.91 12.73
C LEU A 70 -9.97 -6.93 11.57
N PHE A 71 -9.68 -8.19 11.84
CA PHE A 71 -9.60 -9.22 10.80
C PHE A 71 -10.97 -9.70 10.30
N TYR A 72 -12.02 -9.56 11.09
CA TYR A 72 -13.37 -9.91 10.65
C TYR A 72 -13.85 -9.07 9.45
N PRO A 73 -13.83 -7.73 9.49
CA PRO A 73 -14.20 -6.92 8.33
C PRO A 73 -13.21 -7.08 7.17
N ILE A 74 -11.91 -7.22 7.43
CA ILE A 74 -10.89 -7.45 6.39
C ILE A 74 -11.18 -8.73 5.60
N ASN A 75 -11.45 -9.84 6.29
CA ASN A 75 -11.83 -11.10 5.64
C ASN A 75 -13.13 -10.98 4.85
N LYS A 76 -14.10 -10.20 5.35
CA LYS A 76 -15.35 -9.95 4.65
C LYS A 76 -15.15 -9.15 3.36
N VAL A 77 -14.29 -8.13 3.37
CA VAL A 77 -13.92 -7.35 2.19
C VAL A 77 -13.24 -8.23 1.15
N PHE A 78 -12.28 -9.07 1.56
CA PHE A 78 -11.63 -10.00 0.65
C PHE A 78 -12.59 -11.08 0.10
N SER A 79 -13.61 -11.48 0.86
CA SER A 79 -14.57 -12.50 0.43
C SER A 79 -15.72 -11.96 -0.43
N ALA A 80 -15.90 -10.64 -0.49
CA ALA A 80 -16.97 -9.99 -1.26
C ALA A 80 -16.61 -9.74 -2.75
N GLY A 81 -15.41 -10.16 -3.17
CA GLY A 81 -14.90 -10.06 -4.54
C GLY A 81 -14.85 -11.38 -5.27
#